data_AF-A0A956RYV8-F1
#
_entry.id   AF-A0A956RYV8-F1
#
_cell.length_a   1.000
_cell.length_b   1.000
_cell.length_c   1.000
_cell.angle_alpha   90.00
_cell.angle_beta   90.00
_cell.angle_gamma   90.00
#
_symmetry.space_group_name_H-M   'P 1'
#
loop_
_entity.id
_entity.type
_entity.pdbx_description
1 polymer ?
#
loop_
_entity_poly.entity_id
_entity_poly.type
_entity_poly.pdbx_seq_one_letter_code
_entity_poly.pdbx_strand_id
1 'polypeptide(L)'
;MSTRRGQAWILTCEHGGNEVPPGWAQHFVGAEDVLASHRGWDPGALALLRHLAPLADATFHATVTRLLVDLNRSERHPRVFSEFTRGLPSSMRTELLDRYWRPYRDQVADAVAA
;
A
#
# COMPACT_ATOMS: atom_id res chain seq x y z
N MET A 1 30.11 -9.68 -5.43
CA MET A 1 29.44 -8.37 -5.46
C MET A 1 29.25 -7.99 -6.93
N SER A 2 28.01 -8.10 -7.43
CA SER A 2 27.71 -8.06 -8.86
C SER A 2 27.83 -6.65 -9.43
N THR A 3 28.58 -6.53 -10.52
CA THR A 3 28.72 -5.34 -11.36
C THR A 3 27.43 -5.04 -12.11
N ARG A 4 26.49 -4.29 -11.51
CA ARG A 4 25.35 -3.73 -12.26
C ARG A 4 25.60 -2.25 -12.53
N ARG A 5 26.39 -1.94 -13.56
CA ARG A 5 26.54 -0.54 -14.00
C ARG A 5 25.27 -0.15 -14.76
N GLY A 6 24.46 0.73 -14.15
CA GLY A 6 23.34 1.42 -14.80
C GLY A 6 21.93 0.83 -14.62
N GLN A 7 21.71 -0.15 -13.73
CA GLN A 7 20.38 -0.69 -13.44
C GLN A 7 20.16 -0.79 -11.93
N ALA A 8 19.15 -0.08 -11.43
CA ALA A 8 18.68 -0.18 -10.06
C ALA A 8 17.44 -1.09 -9.99
N TRP A 9 17.40 -1.94 -8.97
CA TRP A 9 16.29 -2.83 -8.67
C TRP A 9 15.52 -2.28 -7.48
N ILE A 10 14.32 -1.78 -7.75
CA ILE A 10 13.40 -1.27 -6.73
C ILE A 10 12.28 -2.30 -6.59
N LEU A 11 12.09 -2.81 -5.37
CA LEU A 11 11.00 -3.72 -5.06
C LEU A 11 9.93 -3.01 -4.23
N THR A 12 8.67 -3.17 -4.60
CA THR A 12 7.54 -2.57 -3.88
C THR A 12 6.55 -3.63 -3.40
N CYS A 13 5.87 -3.35 -2.30
CA CYS A 13 4.82 -4.20 -1.74
C CYS A 13 3.70 -3.34 -1.14
N GLU A 14 2.75 -2.97 -2.00
CA GLU A 14 1.61 -2.11 -1.66
C GLU A 14 0.61 -2.78 -0.71
N HIS A 15 0.51 -4.10 -0.76
CA HIS A 15 -0.51 -4.90 -0.05
C HIS A 15 0.12 -5.80 1.02
N GLY A 16 1.15 -5.31 1.69
CA GLY A 16 1.96 -6.09 2.64
C GLY A 16 1.33 -6.38 3.99
N GLY A 17 0.19 -5.76 4.31
CA GLY A 17 -0.54 -6.01 5.55
C GLY A 17 -2.00 -5.57 5.47
N ASN A 18 -2.76 -5.94 6.48
CA ASN A 18 -4.19 -5.70 6.61
C ASN A 18 -4.54 -4.77 7.78
N GLU A 19 -3.59 -3.93 8.23
CA GLU A 19 -3.81 -3.04 9.37
C GLU A 19 -4.82 -1.94 9.03
N VAL A 20 -5.79 -1.73 9.92
CA VAL A 20 -6.67 -0.57 9.88
C VAL A 20 -6.16 0.44 10.90
N PRO A 21 -5.73 1.65 10.50
CA PRO A 21 -5.26 2.64 11.45
C PRO A 21 -6.40 3.06 12.41
N PRO A 22 -6.12 3.34 13.70
CA PRO A 22 -7.16 3.55 14.72
C PRO A 22 -8.22 4.60 14.37
N GLY A 23 -7.84 5.70 13.71
CA GLY A 23 -8.77 6.75 13.29
C GLY A 23 -9.84 6.30 12.29
N TRP A 24 -9.62 5.18 11.60
CA TRP A 24 -10.51 4.63 10.59
C TRP A 24 -11.23 3.36 11.04
N ALA A 25 -10.89 2.80 12.21
CA ALA A 25 -11.38 1.50 12.69
C ALA A 25 -12.91 1.41 12.75
N GLN A 26 -13.59 2.52 13.07
CA GLN A 26 -15.05 2.60 13.10
C GLN A 26 -15.73 2.28 11.76
N HIS A 27 -15.02 2.44 10.63
CA HIS A 27 -15.55 2.14 9.30
C HIS A 27 -15.39 0.66 8.90
N PHE A 28 -14.73 -0.14 9.75
CA PHE A 28 -14.41 -1.54 9.50
C PHE A 28 -15.04 -2.49 10.52
N VAL A 29 -16.05 -2.03 11.28
CA VAL A 29 -16.80 -2.88 12.21
C VAL A 29 -17.50 -4.00 11.43
N GLY A 30 -17.24 -5.26 11.80
CA GLY A 30 -17.80 -6.42 11.10
C GLY A 30 -17.02 -6.82 9.84
N ALA A 31 -15.87 -6.20 9.57
CA ALA A 31 -15.03 -6.47 8.42
C ALA A 31 -13.88 -7.45 8.72
N GLU A 32 -13.81 -8.04 9.91
CA GLU A 32 -12.67 -8.80 10.42
C GLU A 32 -12.29 -9.95 9.48
N ASP A 33 -13.27 -10.73 9.02
CA ASP A 33 -13.03 -11.85 8.09
C ASP A 33 -12.48 -11.37 6.74
N VAL A 34 -12.99 -10.25 6.25
CA VAL A 34 -12.57 -9.66 4.98
C VAL A 34 -11.14 -9.12 5.10
N LEU A 35 -10.83 -8.43 6.20
CA LEU A 35 -9.50 -7.91 6.51
C LEU A 35 -8.48 -9.05 6.64
N ALA A 36 -8.86 -10.17 7.26
CA ALA A 36 -8.00 -11.35 7.39
C ALA A 36 -7.79 -12.11 6.06
N SER A 37 -8.67 -11.93 5.07
CA SER A 37 -8.61 -12.60 3.78
C SER A 37 -7.66 -11.92 2.77
N HIS A 38 -7.46 -12.56 1.62
CA HIS A 38 -6.76 -12.01 0.46
C HIS A 38 -7.38 -10.71 -0.11
N ARG A 39 -8.60 -10.33 0.34
CA ARG A 39 -9.17 -9.03 0.00
C ARG A 39 -8.50 -7.89 0.78
N GLY A 40 -8.05 -8.15 2.01
CA GLY A 40 -7.47 -7.15 2.90
C GLY A 40 -6.01 -6.84 2.59
N TRP A 41 -5.27 -7.83 2.09
CA TRP A 41 -3.83 -7.81 1.87
C TRP A 41 -3.39 -9.02 1.04
N ASP A 42 -2.11 -9.12 0.71
CA ASP A 42 -1.52 -10.24 -0.02
C ASP A 42 -0.68 -11.11 0.95
N PRO A 43 -1.22 -12.23 1.47
CA PRO A 43 -0.53 -13.05 2.46
C PRO A 43 0.84 -13.53 1.96
N GLY A 44 1.88 -13.24 2.74
CA GLY A 44 3.27 -13.62 2.44
C GLY A 44 4.02 -12.67 1.51
N ALA A 45 3.37 -11.68 0.89
CA ALA A 45 4.04 -10.74 -0.03
C ALA A 45 5.13 -9.92 0.68
N LEU A 46 4.84 -9.37 1.87
CA LEU A 46 5.82 -8.64 2.66
C LEU A 46 6.96 -9.54 3.16
N ALA A 47 6.68 -10.80 3.48
CA ALA A 47 7.72 -11.75 3.88
C ALA A 47 8.67 -12.05 2.71
N LEU A 48 8.12 -12.23 1.49
CA LEU A 48 8.90 -12.38 0.27
C LEU A 48 9.74 -11.13 -0.03
N LEU A 49 9.15 -9.93 0.06
CA LEU A 49 9.88 -8.67 -0.10
C LEU A 49 11.07 -8.61 0.85
N ARG A 50 10.86 -8.90 2.15
CA ARG A 50 11.93 -8.89 3.16
C ARG A 50 13.03 -9.91 2.85
N HIS A 51 12.68 -11.08 2.31
CA HIS A 51 13.65 -12.08 1.89
C HIS A 51 14.49 -11.61 0.69
N LEU A 52 13.87 -10.89 -0.25
CA LEU A 52 14.52 -10.38 -1.46
C LEU A 52 15.21 -9.02 -1.26
N ALA A 53 14.91 -8.30 -0.18
CA ALA A 53 15.44 -6.96 0.08
C ALA A 53 16.97 -6.85 -0.03
N PRO A 54 17.79 -7.83 0.43
CA PRO A 54 19.25 -7.76 0.25
C PRO A 54 19.73 -7.80 -1.21
N LEU A 55 18.86 -8.16 -2.15
CA LEU A 55 19.15 -8.21 -3.59
C LEU A 55 18.70 -6.94 -4.33
N ALA A 56 18.00 -6.03 -3.66
CA ALA A 56 17.43 -4.82 -4.21
C ALA A 56 18.24 -3.59 -3.77
N ASP A 57 18.23 -2.55 -4.60
CA ASP A 57 18.86 -1.26 -4.30
C ASP A 57 17.95 -0.41 -3.39
N ALA A 58 16.62 -0.60 -3.50
CA ALA A 58 15.63 -0.01 -2.60
C ALA A 58 14.40 -0.91 -2.46
N THR A 59 13.74 -0.82 -1.31
CA THR A 59 12.48 -1.51 -1.06
C THR A 59 11.46 -0.59 -0.39
N PHE A 60 10.21 -0.65 -0.82
CA PHE A 60 9.09 0.08 -0.23
C PHE A 60 7.94 -0.87 0.08
N HIS A 61 7.25 -0.66 1.20
CA HIS A 61 6.08 -1.46 1.53
C HIS A 61 5.07 -0.69 2.36
N ALA A 62 3.83 -1.20 2.39
CA ALA A 62 2.79 -0.75 3.29
C ALA A 62 2.23 -1.93 4.08
N THR A 63 1.82 -1.66 5.33
CA THR A 63 1.13 -2.63 6.20
C THR A 63 -0.36 -2.31 6.37
N VAL A 64 -0.78 -1.13 5.91
CA VAL A 64 -2.18 -0.71 5.92
C VAL A 64 -2.96 -1.49 4.88
N THR A 65 -4.17 -1.94 5.25
CA THR A 65 -5.03 -2.69 4.34
C THR A 65 -5.31 -1.93 3.05
N ARG A 66 -5.28 -2.64 1.92
CA ARG A 66 -5.71 -2.11 0.63
C ARG A 66 -7.18 -1.66 0.61
N LEU A 67 -7.97 -2.12 1.58
CA LEU A 67 -9.37 -1.74 1.73
C LEU A 67 -9.54 -0.32 2.28
N LEU A 68 -8.51 0.27 2.87
CA LEU A 68 -8.56 1.66 3.30
C LEU A 68 -8.43 2.58 2.07
N VAL A 69 -7.31 2.45 1.36
CA VAL A 69 -7.01 3.09 0.09
C VAL A 69 -5.98 2.22 -0.66
N ASP A 70 -6.27 1.83 -1.90
CA ASP A 70 -5.41 0.92 -2.67
C ASP A 70 -4.25 1.70 -3.31
N LEU A 71 -3.04 1.51 -2.76
CA LEU A 71 -1.80 2.15 -3.21
C LEU A 71 -1.36 1.71 -4.63
N ASN A 72 -1.91 0.59 -5.12
CA ASN A 72 -1.64 0.04 -6.46
C ASN A 72 -2.77 0.37 -7.46
N ARG A 73 -3.51 1.45 -7.21
CA ARG A 73 -4.50 2.03 -8.11
C ARG A 73 -4.22 3.50 -8.31
N SER A 74 -4.50 4.01 -9.51
CA SER A 74 -4.41 5.46 -9.75
C SER A 74 -5.46 6.20 -8.91
N GLU A 75 -5.15 7.45 -8.57
CA GLU A 75 -6.02 8.28 -7.71
C GLU A 75 -7.46 8.41 -8.25
N ARG A 76 -7.64 8.37 -9.57
CA ARG A 76 -8.97 8.45 -10.22
C ARG A 76 -9.62 7.09 -10.48
N HIS A 77 -8.98 6.00 -10.11
CA HIS A 77 -9.51 4.67 -10.34
C HIS A 77 -10.77 4.45 -9.49
N PRO A 78 -11.88 3.91 -10.04
CA PRO A 78 -13.15 3.78 -9.31
C PRO A 78 -13.07 2.87 -8.08
N ARG A 79 -12.02 2.05 -7.99
CA ARG A 79 -11.72 1.13 -6.88
C ARG A 79 -10.47 1.51 -6.09
N VAL A 80 -10.01 2.75 -6.15
CA VAL A 80 -8.95 3.23 -5.23
C VAL A 80 -9.45 3.25 -3.78
N PHE A 81 -10.76 3.47 -3.58
CA PHE A 81 -11.46 3.27 -2.32
C PHE A 81 -12.34 2.02 -2.39
N SER A 82 -12.33 1.22 -1.31
CA SER A 82 -13.15 0.01 -1.20
C SER A 82 -14.60 0.34 -0.83
N GLU A 83 -15.43 -0.69 -0.69
CA GLU A 83 -16.77 -0.56 -0.11
C GLU A 83 -16.79 0.09 1.29
N PHE A 84 -15.71 -0.01 2.07
CA PHE A 84 -15.63 0.55 3.43
C PHE A 84 -15.34 2.06 3.44
N THR A 85 -14.62 2.56 2.44
CA THR A 85 -14.15 3.97 2.41
C THR A 85 -14.70 4.80 1.26
N ARG A 86 -15.27 4.18 0.23
CA ARG A 86 -15.83 4.91 -0.93
C ARG A 86 -16.96 5.86 -0.54
N GLY A 87 -17.78 5.45 0.43
CA GLY A 87 -18.93 6.23 0.93
C GLY A 87 -18.58 7.42 1.83
N LEU A 88 -17.30 7.60 2.21
CA LEU A 88 -16.88 8.69 3.09
C LEU A 88 -17.06 10.07 2.43
N PRO A 89 -17.18 11.15 3.22
CA PRO A 89 -17.10 12.52 2.71
C PRO A 89 -15.84 12.76 1.87
N SER A 90 -15.91 13.67 0.89
CA SER A 90 -14.77 13.99 0.03
C SER A 90 -13.54 14.43 0.82
N SER A 91 -13.72 15.21 1.88
CA SER A 91 -12.64 15.65 2.78
C SER A 91 -11.88 14.48 3.42
N MET A 92 -12.61 13.46 3.91
CA MET A 92 -12.00 12.27 4.51
C MET A 92 -11.29 11.40 3.46
N ARG A 93 -11.85 11.29 2.24
CA ARG A 93 -11.16 10.60 1.15
C ARG A 93 -9.88 11.32 0.70
N THR A 94 -9.90 12.65 0.70
CA THR A 94 -8.68 13.45 0.48
C THR A 94 -7.66 13.20 1.58
N GLU A 95 -8.08 13.15 2.85
CA GLU A 95 -7.19 12.81 3.97
C GLU A 95 -6.55 11.42 3.80
N LEU A 96 -7.31 10.41 3.36
CA LEU A 96 -6.78 9.08 3.05
C LEU A 96 -5.69 9.13 1.96
N LEU A 97 -5.94 9.90 0.90
CA LEU A 97 -4.95 10.06 -0.18
C LEU A 97 -3.70 10.75 0.33
N ASP A 98 -3.85 11.86 1.05
CA ASP A 98 -2.73 12.67 1.50
C ASP A 98 -1.90 11.97 2.59
N ARG A 99 -2.53 11.12 3.40
CA ARG A 99 -1.86 10.43 4.51
C ARG A 99 -1.20 9.11 4.13
N TYR A 100 -1.78 8.37 3.18
CA TYR A 100 -1.33 7.01 2.85
C TYR A 100 -0.94 6.83 1.38
N TRP A 101 -1.71 7.41 0.45
CA TRP A 101 -1.49 7.19 -0.98
C TRP A 101 -0.34 8.04 -1.55
N ARG A 102 -0.40 9.37 -1.41
CA ARG A 102 0.62 10.29 -1.96
C ARG A 102 2.00 10.01 -1.39
N PRO A 103 2.20 9.92 -0.06
CA PRO A 103 3.54 9.73 0.49
C PRO A 103 4.20 8.43 0.00
N TYR A 104 3.43 7.33 -0.11
CA TYR A 104 3.96 6.07 -0.64
C TYR A 104 4.33 6.21 -2.13
N ARG A 105 3.45 6.79 -2.93
CA ARG A 105 3.66 6.95 -4.37
C ARG A 105 4.82 7.87 -4.68
N ASP A 106 4.96 8.96 -3.94
CA ASP A 106 6.04 9.93 -4.09
C ASP A 106 7.39 9.29 -3.73
N GLN A 107 7.48 8.55 -2.60
CA GLN A 107 8.70 7.81 -2.24
C GLN A 107 9.17 6.84 -3.33
N VAL A 108 8.23 6.09 -3.93
CA VAL A 108 8.56 5.16 -5.02
C VAL A 108 8.96 5.93 -6.29
N ALA A 109 8.25 7.02 -6.62
CA ALA A 109 8.55 7.83 -7.79
C ALA A 109 9.94 8.50 -7.69
N ASP A 110 10.26 9.05 -6.52
CA ASP A 110 11.56 9.66 -6.23
C ASP A 110 12.70 8.62 -6.37
N ALA A 111 12.50 7.41 -5.88
CA ALA A 111 13.49 6.33 -6.02
C ALA A 111 13.69 5.90 -7.47
N VAL A 112 12.65 5.93 -8.30
CA VAL A 112 12.74 5.63 -9.75
C VAL A 112 13.44 6.76 -10.52
N ALA A 113 13.34 7.99 -10.05
CA ALA A 113 13.92 9.16 -10.69
C ALA A 113 15.39 9.43 -10.32
N ALA A 114 15.91 8.76 -9.28
CA ALA A 114 17.29 8.87 -8.78
C ALA A 114 18.30 8.11 -9.65
#